data_AF-U5DNV7-F1
#
_entry.id   AF-U5DNV7-F1
#
_cell.length_a   1.000
_cell.length_b   1.000
_cell.length_c   1.000
_cell.angle_alpha   90.00
_cell.angle_beta   90.00
_cell.angle_gamma   90.00
#
_symmetry.space_group_name_H-M   'P 1'
#
loop_
_entity.id
_entity.type
_entity.pdbx_description
1 polymer ?
#
loop_
_entity_poly.entity_id
_entity_poly.type
_entity_poly.pdbx_seq_one_letter_code
_entity_poly.pdbx_strand_id
1 'polypeptide(L)'
;SISVGRMSLRDEISREGQFMRRFHELSVLRRSTPSFTLTWTTMHAIDPASPLWGWTPEALDKANALLVVSLSGLDETVSLPIHARHSYTPGEILWHHQFVDLFYETTNGDRFINFSHFHDVKPLD
;
A
#
# COMPACT_ATOMS: atom_id res chain seq x y z
N SER A 1 7.33 14.15 10.62
CA SER A 1 6.23 13.75 9.73
C SER A 1 6.66 12.54 8.92
N ILE A 2 5.75 11.59 8.71
CA ILE A 2 6.03 10.38 7.95
C ILE A 2 5.19 10.40 6.67
N SER A 3 5.81 10.07 5.55
CA SER A 3 5.23 10.12 4.21
C SER A 3 5.29 8.74 3.55
N VAL A 4 4.28 8.43 2.73
CA VAL A 4 4.25 7.17 1.96
C VAL A 4 4.17 7.45 0.46
N GLY A 5 5.19 7.01 -0.28
CA GLY A 5 5.16 6.93 -1.74
C GLY A 5 4.54 5.61 -2.19
N ARG A 6 3.70 5.64 -3.23
CA ARG A 6 3.23 4.43 -3.89
C ARG A 6 3.36 4.59 -5.40
N MET A 7 3.93 3.59 -6.03
CA MET A 7 4.02 3.53 -7.48
C MET A 7 3.66 2.13 -7.96
N SER A 8 2.97 2.07 -9.09
CA SER A 8 2.87 0.86 -9.89
C SER A 8 3.95 0.90 -10.95
N LEU A 9 4.75 -0.16 -11.04
CA LEU A 9 5.73 -0.37 -12.09
C LEU A 9 5.26 -1.51 -12.97
N ARG A 10 5.19 -1.33 -14.29
CA ARG A 10 4.70 -2.37 -15.20
C ARG A 10 5.23 -2.22 -16.61
N ASP A 11 5.20 -3.31 -17.35
CA ASP A 11 5.59 -3.36 -18.75
C ASP A 11 4.45 -2.87 -19.64
N GLU A 12 4.78 -1.98 -20.59
CA GLU A 12 3.84 -1.37 -21.53
C GLU A 12 4.47 -1.25 -22.91
N ILE A 13 3.61 -1.20 -23.94
CA ILE A 13 4.00 -0.84 -25.29
C ILE A 13 3.54 0.60 -25.54
N SER A 14 4.46 1.46 -25.95
CA SER A 14 4.14 2.85 -26.28
C SER A 14 3.28 2.94 -27.53
N ARG A 15 2.72 4.13 -27.80
CA ARG A 15 1.92 4.36 -29.01
C ARG A 15 2.75 4.16 -30.29
N GLU A 16 4.05 4.33 -30.19
CA GLU A 16 5.05 4.15 -31.24
C GLU A 16 5.52 2.69 -31.36
N GLY A 17 4.97 1.76 -30.57
CA GLY A 17 5.30 0.34 -30.61
C GLY A 17 6.54 -0.06 -29.81
N GLN A 18 7.09 0.83 -28.98
CA GLN A 18 8.29 0.54 -28.18
C GLN A 18 7.92 -0.09 -26.84
N PHE A 19 8.60 -1.19 -26.50
CA PHE A 19 8.53 -1.78 -25.16
C PHE A 19 9.18 -0.86 -24.13
N MET A 20 8.51 -0.66 -22.99
CA MET A 20 9.03 0.13 -21.89
C MET A 20 8.44 -0.30 -20.56
N ARG A 21 9.23 -0.15 -19.50
CA ARG A 21 8.80 -0.33 -18.14
C ARG A 21 8.45 1.03 -17.54
N ARG A 22 7.17 1.27 -17.24
CA ARG A 22 6.65 2.57 -16.81
C ARG A 22 6.34 2.62 -15.32
N PHE A 23 6.61 3.78 -14.72
CA PHE A 23 6.22 4.13 -13.36
C PHE A 23 4.94 4.97 -13.39
N HIS A 24 3.96 4.57 -12.58
CA HIS A 24 2.72 5.30 -12.36
C HIS A 24 2.59 5.64 -10.88
N GLU A 25 2.52 6.92 -10.53
CA GLU A 25 2.24 7.34 -9.17
C GLU A 25 0.80 6.98 -8.80
N LEU A 26 0.62 6.40 -7.61
CA LEU A 26 -0.71 6.11 -7.07
C LEU A 26 -1.04 7.13 -5.98
N SER A 27 -2.13 7.87 -6.19
CA SER A 27 -2.68 8.79 -5.21
C SER A 27 -3.17 8.04 -3.96
N VAL A 28 -3.36 8.72 -2.85
CA VAL A 28 -3.90 8.08 -1.64
C VAL A 28 -4.76 9.01 -0.84
N LEU A 29 -5.62 8.40 -0.02
CA LEU A 29 -6.49 9.12 0.88
C LEU A 29 -5.72 9.88 1.95
N ARG A 30 -4.59 9.33 2.44
CA ARG A 30 -3.70 10.00 3.39
C ARG A 30 -2.24 9.84 2.95
N ARG A 31 -1.58 10.96 2.65
CA ARG A 31 -0.19 11.01 2.18
C ARG A 31 0.84 11.05 3.31
N SER A 32 0.48 11.64 4.44
CA SER A 32 1.35 11.76 5.61
C SER A 32 0.56 11.65 6.91
N THR A 33 1.27 11.28 7.97
CA THR A 33 0.78 11.38 9.35
C THR A 33 1.77 12.20 10.18
N PRO A 34 1.30 13.08 11.09
CA PRO A 34 2.17 13.84 11.98
C PRO A 34 2.96 12.92 12.92
N SER A 35 2.31 11.86 13.43
CA SER A 35 2.91 10.86 14.33
C SER A 35 2.48 9.46 13.91
N PHE A 36 3.39 8.50 14.03
CA PHE A 36 3.19 7.09 13.71
C PHE A 36 3.53 6.25 14.95
N THR A 37 2.62 6.26 15.92
CA THR A 37 2.83 5.60 17.22
C THR A 37 2.40 4.13 17.22
N LEU A 38 1.47 3.76 16.33
CA LEU A 38 0.71 2.51 16.42
C LEU A 38 0.69 1.75 15.09
N THR A 39 -0.17 2.15 14.16
CA THR A 39 -0.27 1.54 12.84
C THR A 39 -0.88 2.54 11.85
N TRP A 40 -0.70 2.29 10.56
CA TRP A 40 -1.25 3.13 9.50
C TRP A 40 -1.62 2.30 8.27
N THR A 41 -2.92 2.18 8.04
CA THR A 41 -3.43 1.61 6.79
C THR A 41 -3.38 2.64 5.67
N THR A 42 -2.70 2.25 4.61
CA THR A 42 -2.58 2.99 3.37
C THR A 42 -3.70 2.60 2.42
N MET A 43 -4.37 3.58 1.81
CA MET A 43 -5.47 3.33 0.87
C MET A 43 -5.32 4.19 -0.38
N HIS A 44 -5.28 3.53 -1.55
CA HIS A 44 -5.43 4.12 -2.88
C HIS A 44 -6.82 3.78 -3.39
N ALA A 45 -7.64 4.80 -3.69
CA ALA A 45 -8.92 4.58 -4.32
C ALA A 45 -8.71 4.29 -5.81
N ILE A 46 -9.26 3.18 -6.29
CA ILE A 46 -9.28 2.85 -7.72
C ILE A 46 -10.56 3.44 -8.30
N ASP A 47 -10.52 4.73 -8.63
CA ASP A 47 -11.57 5.48 -9.33
C ASP A 47 -11.18 5.66 -10.82
N PRO A 48 -12.03 6.25 -11.69
CA PRO A 48 -11.69 6.45 -13.10
C PRO A 48 -10.42 7.26 -13.40
N ALA A 49 -9.89 8.01 -12.43
CA ALA A 49 -8.63 8.73 -12.56
C ALA A 49 -7.42 7.89 -12.14
N SER A 50 -7.62 6.73 -11.51
CA SER A 50 -6.56 5.82 -11.11
C SER A 50 -5.86 5.17 -12.31
N PRO A 51 -4.51 5.09 -12.30
CA PRO A 51 -3.76 4.29 -13.28
C PRO A 51 -4.04 2.78 -13.23
N LEU A 52 -4.73 2.31 -12.18
CA LEU A 52 -5.18 0.93 -11.99
C LEU A 52 -6.66 0.74 -12.35
N TRP A 53 -7.36 1.79 -12.80
CA TRP A 53 -8.75 1.67 -13.24
C TRP A 53 -8.89 0.65 -14.37
N GLY A 54 -9.79 -0.32 -14.21
CA GLY A 54 -10.05 -1.37 -15.20
C GLY A 54 -8.98 -2.47 -15.29
N TRP A 55 -7.96 -2.45 -14.43
CA TRP A 55 -6.98 -3.55 -14.37
C TRP A 55 -7.55 -4.77 -13.66
N THR A 56 -7.26 -5.96 -14.18
CA THR A 56 -7.60 -7.24 -13.58
C THR A 56 -6.35 -7.93 -13.02
N PRO A 57 -6.49 -8.95 -12.13
CA PRO A 57 -5.35 -9.73 -11.65
C PRO A 57 -4.49 -10.28 -12.80
N GLU A 58 -5.12 -10.84 -13.83
CA GLU A 58 -4.45 -11.45 -14.97
C GLU A 58 -3.74 -10.41 -15.84
N ALA A 59 -4.31 -9.21 -15.95
CA ALA A 59 -3.68 -8.11 -16.67
C ALA A 59 -2.41 -7.62 -15.95
N LEU A 60 -2.46 -7.51 -14.61
CA LEU A 60 -1.29 -7.13 -13.81
C LEU A 60 -0.18 -8.17 -13.90
N ASP A 61 -0.53 -9.46 -13.86
CA ASP A 61 0.42 -10.56 -14.01
C ASP A 61 1.12 -10.53 -15.38
N LYS A 62 0.34 -10.43 -16.47
CA LYS A 62 0.86 -10.31 -17.84
C LYS A 62 1.77 -9.09 -18.04
N ALA A 63 1.52 -8.00 -17.32
CA ALA A 63 2.31 -6.78 -17.41
C ALA A 63 3.52 -6.79 -16.46
N ASN A 64 3.83 -7.91 -15.79
CA ASN A 64 4.87 -8.02 -14.77
C ASN A 64 4.79 -6.88 -13.74
N ALA A 65 3.58 -6.54 -13.31
CA ALA A 65 3.35 -5.37 -12.48
C ALA A 65 3.96 -5.53 -11.07
N LEU A 66 4.43 -4.44 -10.50
CA LEU A 66 4.96 -4.38 -9.15
C LEU A 66 4.37 -3.17 -8.43
N LEU A 67 3.71 -3.41 -7.29
CA LEU A 67 3.28 -2.33 -6.40
C LEU A 67 4.41 -2.04 -5.42
N VAL A 68 4.98 -0.85 -5.51
CA VAL A 68 6.05 -0.42 -4.63
C VAL A 68 5.50 0.56 -3.61
N VAL A 69 5.78 0.31 -2.34
CA VAL A 69 5.44 1.20 -1.22
C VAL A 69 6.73 1.64 -0.56
N SER A 70 6.91 2.96 -0.40
CA SER A 70 8.02 3.54 0.33
C SER A 70 7.51 4.37 1.50
N LEU A 71 8.13 4.20 2.67
CA LEU A 71 7.91 4.98 3.88
C LEU A 71 9.16 5.82 4.12
N SER A 72 8.99 7.11 4.39
CA SER A 72 10.09 7.98 4.79
C SER A 72 9.67 8.88 5.93
N GLY A 73 10.56 9.13 6.88
CA GLY A 73 10.30 10.04 7.98
C GLY A 73 11.54 10.31 8.81
N LEU A 74 11.31 10.86 10.00
CA LEU A 74 12.33 11.05 11.02
C LEU A 74 11.98 10.14 12.20
N ASP A 75 12.94 9.37 12.68
CA ASP A 75 12.83 8.71 13.98
C ASP A 75 13.06 9.77 15.07
N GLU A 76 12.04 10.05 15.88
CA GLU A 76 12.11 11.09 16.92
C GLU A 76 13.02 10.69 18.09
N THR A 77 13.25 9.38 18.30
CA THR A 77 14.08 8.87 19.40
C THR A 77 15.56 9.16 19.16
N VAL A 78 16.01 8.96 17.92
CA VAL A 78 17.42 9.12 17.52
C VAL A 78 17.65 10.33 16.62
N SER A 79 16.60 11.05 16.22
CA SER A 79 16.64 12.20 15.31
C SER A 79 17.33 11.90 13.98
N LEU A 80 17.12 10.70 13.44
CA LEU A 80 17.70 10.25 12.16
C LEU A 80 16.61 10.04 11.10
N PRO A 81 16.90 10.32 9.82
CA PRO A 81 15.99 9.99 8.74
C PRO A 81 15.87 8.48 8.60
N ILE A 82 14.65 8.00 8.46
CA ILE A 82 14.34 6.61 8.20
C ILE A 82 13.71 6.47 6.82
N HIS A 83 14.10 5.41 6.11
CA HIS A 83 13.55 5.03 4.83
C HIS A 83 13.30 3.52 4.83
N ALA A 84 12.07 3.11 4.54
CA ALA A 84 11.72 1.72 4.34
C ALA A 84 11.02 1.58 2.99
N ARG A 85 11.23 0.45 2.32
CA ARG A 85 10.60 0.16 1.03
C ARG A 85 10.20 -1.30 1.00
N HIS A 86 9.01 -1.55 0.50
CA HIS A 86 8.52 -2.89 0.22
C HIS A 86 7.89 -2.94 -1.17
N SER A 87 7.79 -4.13 -1.74
CA SER A 87 7.20 -4.31 -3.06
C SER A 87 6.35 -5.57 -3.08
N TYR A 88 5.19 -5.49 -3.71
CA TYR A 88 4.24 -6.58 -3.86
C TYR A 88 4.11 -6.91 -5.35
N THR A 89 4.26 -8.18 -5.66
CA THR A 89 3.97 -8.79 -6.96
C THR A 89 2.46 -9.02 -7.12
N PRO A 90 1.96 -9.29 -8.34
CA PRO A 90 0.53 -9.50 -8.56
C PRO A 90 -0.02 -10.68 -7.75
N GLY A 91 0.79 -11.72 -7.53
CA GLY A 91 0.43 -12.89 -6.72
C GLY A 91 0.32 -12.60 -5.21
N GLU A 92 0.87 -11.48 -4.73
CA GLU A 92 0.77 -11.04 -3.33
C GLU A 92 -0.40 -10.07 -3.11
N ILE A 93 -1.10 -9.66 -4.18
CA ILE A 93 -2.28 -8.80 -4.11
C ILE A 93 -3.52 -9.66 -3.97
N LEU A 94 -4.13 -9.64 -2.79
CA LEU A 94 -5.37 -10.35 -2.51
C LEU A 94 -6.58 -9.48 -2.90
N TRP A 95 -7.26 -9.89 -3.97
CA TRP A 95 -8.46 -9.24 -4.47
C TRP A 95 -9.68 -9.62 -3.65
N HIS A 96 -10.60 -8.69 -3.43
CA HIS A 96 -11.79 -8.93 -2.61
C HIS A 96 -11.47 -9.40 -1.18
N HIS A 97 -10.44 -8.83 -0.57
CA HIS A 97 -10.05 -9.08 0.82
C HIS A 97 -9.93 -7.76 1.59
N GLN A 98 -10.03 -7.86 2.91
CA GLN A 98 -9.76 -6.78 3.86
C GLN A 98 -8.88 -7.27 5.01
N PHE A 99 -8.09 -6.37 5.60
CA PHE A 99 -7.36 -6.67 6.83
C PHE A 99 -8.32 -6.94 7.99
N VAL A 100 -7.92 -7.84 8.88
CA VAL A 100 -8.60 -8.04 10.17
C VAL A 100 -8.39 -6.81 11.05
N ASP A 101 -9.39 -6.48 11.89
CA ASP A 101 -9.26 -5.39 12.84
C ASP A 101 -8.22 -5.74 13.92
N LEU A 102 -7.27 -4.84 14.14
CA LEU A 102 -6.20 -5.00 15.11
C LEU A 102 -6.57 -4.44 16.48
N PHE A 103 -7.60 -3.60 16.54
CA PHE A 103 -7.99 -2.89 17.75
C PHE A 103 -8.99 -3.71 18.55
N TYR A 104 -8.76 -3.78 19.86
CA TYR A 104 -9.76 -4.25 20.80
C TYR A 104 -9.77 -3.38 22.05
N GLU A 105 -10.92 -3.32 22.69
CA GLU A 105 -11.16 -2.56 23.91
C GLU A 105 -11.43 -3.55 25.04
N THR A 106 -10.76 -3.35 26.18
CA THR A 106 -11.03 -4.14 27.38
C THR A 106 -12.30 -3.64 28.07
N THR A 107 -12.83 -4.44 29.01
CA THR A 107 -13.98 -4.04 29.82
C THR A 107 -13.76 -2.77 30.64
N ASN A 108 -12.50 -2.36 30.85
CA ASN A 108 -12.13 -1.17 31.60
C ASN A 108 -11.92 0.07 30.71
N GLY A 109 -12.12 -0.05 29.39
CA GLY A 109 -11.97 1.05 28.43
C GLY A 109 -10.56 1.22 27.85
N ASP A 110 -9.60 0.39 28.28
CA ASP A 110 -8.24 0.41 27.71
C ASP A 110 -8.25 -0.17 26.29
N ARG A 111 -7.56 0.50 25.36
CA ARG A 111 -7.42 0.08 23.96
C ARG A 111 -6.07 -0.54 23.69
N PHE A 112 -6.08 -1.68 23.01
CA PHE A 112 -4.89 -2.42 22.64
C PHE A 112 -4.85 -2.70 21.14
N ILE A 113 -3.63 -2.90 20.64
CA ILE A 113 -3.38 -3.39 19.29
C ILE A 113 -2.79 -4.78 19.40
N ASN A 114 -3.44 -5.75 18.76
CA ASN A 114 -2.88 -7.09 18.64
C ASN A 114 -2.09 -7.23 17.33
N PHE A 115 -0.77 -7.05 17.39
CA PHE A 115 0.10 -7.23 16.24
C PHE A 115 0.23 -8.68 15.76
N SER A 116 -0.26 -9.69 16.50
CA SER A 116 -0.30 -11.07 15.99
C SER A 116 -1.17 -11.21 14.74
N HIS A 117 -2.15 -10.31 14.57
CA HIS A 117 -3.06 -10.29 13.42
C HIS A 117 -2.62 -9.29 12.34
N PHE A 118 -1.42 -8.70 12.43
CA PHE A 118 -1.00 -7.62 11.53
C PHE A 118 -1.02 -8.01 10.04
N HIS A 119 -0.77 -9.29 9.75
CA HIS A 119 -0.79 -9.84 8.39
C HIS A 119 -2.11 -10.54 8.05
N ASP A 120 -3.04 -10.64 9.00
CA ASP A 120 -4.25 -11.40 8.81
C ASP A 120 -5.24 -10.65 7.94
N VAL A 121 -5.81 -11.38 7.00
CA VAL A 121 -6.83 -10.90 6.07
C VAL A 121 -8.04 -11.81 6.11
N LYS A 122 -9.19 -11.26 5.73
CA LYS A 122 -10.42 -12.01 5.50
C LYS A 122 -11.03 -11.65 4.14
N PRO A 123 -11.68 -12.59 3.45
CA PRO A 123 -12.47 -12.28 2.27
C PRO A 123 -13.53 -11.21 2.56
N LEU A 124 -13.87 -10.43 1.54
CA LEU A 124 -15.05 -9.56 1.53
C LEU A 124 -16.26 -10.41 1.13
N ASP A 125 -17.33 -10.33 1.92
CA ASP A 125 -18.62 -10.97 1.64
C ASP A 125 -19.35 -10.33 0.45
#